data_AF-A0A0L1LJR0-F1
#
_entry.id   AF-A0A0L1LJR0-F1
#
_cell.length_a   1.000
_cell.length_b   1.000
_cell.length_c   1.000
_cell.angle_alpha   90.00
_cell.angle_beta   90.00
_cell.angle_gamma   90.00
#
_symmetry.space_group_name_H-M   'P 1'
#
loop_
_entity.id
_entity.type
_entity.pdbx_description
1 polymer ?
#
loop_
_entity_poly.entity_id
_entity_poly.type
_entity_poly.pdbx_seq_one_letter_code
_entity_poly.pdbx_strand_id
1 'polypeptide(L)' 'MAIDGLPVGESFEVVLVRTDGRELDSGTFLGAAQTVTCRMNAAVLRGDVAALQIRNAAGTVVASSNLPRV' A
#
# COMPACT_ATOMS: atom_id res chain seq x y z
N MET A 1 1.29 -8.15 2.48
CA MET A 1 0.11 -8.28 1.63
C MET A 1 0.55 -8.85 0.29
N ALA A 2 -0.25 -9.74 -0.31
CA ALA A 2 -0.04 -10.29 -1.64
C ALA A 2 -1.20 -9.84 -2.55
N ILE A 3 -0.88 -9.43 -3.78
CA ILE A 3 -1.85 -8.88 -4.74
C ILE A 3 -1.59 -9.52 -6.10
N ASP A 4 -2.65 -10.02 -6.72
CA ASP A 4 -2.65 -10.59 -8.06
C ASP A 4 -3.43 -9.71 -9.03
N GLY A 5 -3.21 -9.90 -10.33
CA GLY A 5 -4.03 -9.27 -11.37
C GLY A 5 -3.79 -7.78 -11.58
N LEU A 6 -2.63 -7.24 -11.17
CA LEU A 6 -2.25 -5.86 -11.47
C LEU A 6 -1.83 -5.74 -12.94
N PRO A 7 -2.50 -4.91 -13.77
CA PRO A 7 -2.16 -4.74 -15.17
C PRO A 7 -0.69 -4.35 -15.37
N VAL A 8 -0.01 -5.08 -16.27
CA VAL A 8 1.42 -4.87 -16.53
C VAL A 8 1.64 -3.48 -17.12
N GLY A 9 2.59 -2.73 -16.53
CA GLY A 9 2.96 -1.40 -17.00
C GLY A 9 2.07 -0.26 -16.47
N GLU A 10 0.98 -0.56 -15.76
CA GLU A 10 0.24 0.46 -15.02
C GLU A 10 0.96 0.82 -13.71
N SER A 11 0.92 2.10 -13.35
CA SER A 11 1.54 2.61 -12.12
C SER A 11 0.59 2.51 -10.94
N PHE A 12 1.15 2.09 -9.81
CA PHE A 12 0.47 2.01 -8.52
C PHE A 12 1.26 2.76 -7.44
N GLU A 13 0.52 3.40 -6.54
CA GLU A 13 1.05 4.10 -5.38
C GLU A 13 0.85 3.27 -4.11
N VAL A 14 1.83 3.32 -3.21
CA VAL A 14 1.81 2.71 -1.89
C VAL A 14 1.57 3.81 -0.88
N VAL A 15 0.39 3.82 -0.28
CA VAL A 15 -0.04 4.86 0.68
C VAL A 15 -0.16 4.27 2.07
N LEU A 16 0.41 4.94 3.07
CA LEU A 16 0.19 4.64 4.48
C LEU A 16 -0.89 5.55 5.03
N VAL A 17 -1.94 4.96 5.58
CA VAL A 17 -3.03 5.67 6.26
C VAL A 17 -2.75 5.67 7.74
N ARG A 18 -2.57 6.86 8.32
CA ARG A 18 -2.33 7.06 9.74
C ARG A 18 -3.61 6.93 10.57
N THR A 19 -3.45 6.70 11.86
CA THR A 19 -4.56 6.64 12.83
C THR A 19 -5.32 7.95 12.96
N ASP A 20 -4.67 9.08 12.65
CA ASP A 20 -5.26 10.42 12.59
C ASP A 20 -5.92 10.75 11.23
N GLY A 21 -5.95 9.78 10.31
CA GLY A 21 -6.53 9.92 8.96
C GLY A 21 -5.62 10.60 7.94
N ARG A 22 -4.40 11.04 8.32
CA ARG A 22 -3.44 11.58 7.36
C ARG A 22 -2.85 10.45 6.51
N GLU A 23 -2.45 10.81 5.29
CA GLU A 23 -1.83 9.90 4.34
C GLU A 23 -0.35 10.23 4.18
N LEU A 24 0.47 9.20 4.06
CA LEU A 24 1.89 9.32 3.73
C LEU A 24 2.15 8.49 2.48
N ASP A 25 2.74 9.14 1.47
CA ASP A 25 3.28 8.42 0.32
C ASP A 25 4.51 7.60 0.75
N SER A 26 4.48 6.30 0.43
CA SER A 26 5.53 5.34 0.75
C SER A 26 6.23 4.81 -0.50
N GLY A 27 5.82 5.21 -1.71
CA GLY A 27 6.49 4.89 -2.97
C GLY A 27 5.56 4.34 -4.04
N THR A 28 6.15 3.99 -5.19
CA THR A 28 5.42 3.55 -6.38
C THR A 28 6.02 2.30 -6.99
N PHE A 29 5.22 1.56 -7.76
CA PHE A 29 5.66 0.41 -8.54
C PHE A 29 4.78 0.21 -9.78
N LEU A 30 5.29 -0.55 -10.74
CA LEU A 30 4.51 -0.97 -11.91
C LEU A 30 3.85 -2.33 -11.66
N GLY A 31 2.61 -2.47 -12.11
CA GLY A 31 1.92 -3.75 -12.10
C GLY A 31 2.69 -4.83 -12.85
N ALA A 32 2.51 -6.08 -12.43
CA ALA A 32 3.22 -7.24 -12.94
C ALA A 32 2.26 -8.41 -13.13
N ALA A 33 2.55 -9.28 -14.09
CA ALA A 33 1.79 -10.51 -14.29
C ALA A 33 2.01 -11.55 -13.18
N GLN A 34 3.02 -11.33 -12.33
CA GLN A 34 3.30 -12.14 -11.14
C GLN A 34 2.72 -11.46 -9.90
N THR A 35 2.44 -12.27 -8.87
CA THR A 35 2.00 -11.78 -7.56
C THR A 35 2.96 -10.74 -7.01
N VAL A 36 2.42 -9.56 -6.68
CA VAL A 36 3.17 -8.52 -6.00
C VAL A 36 3.03 -8.70 -4.50
N THR A 37 4.17 -8.90 -3.82
CA THR A 37 4.22 -8.99 -2.36
C THR A 37 4.71 -7.68 -1.76
N CYS A 38 3.79 -6.91 -1.18
CA CYS A 38 4.12 -5.70 -0.46
C CYS A 38 4.33 -6.01 1.03
N ARG A 39 5.53 -5.71 1.53
CA ARG A 39 5.86 -5.83 2.96
C ARG A 39 6.33 -4.50 3.51
N MET A 40 5.62 -3.99 4.51
CA MET A 40 6.02 -2.79 5.24
C MET A 40 7.05 -3.15 6.32
N ASN A 41 8.23 -2.55 6.25
CA ASN A 41 9.31 -2.72 7.22
C ASN A 41 9.46 -1.52 8.18
N ALA A 42 8.49 -0.62 8.23
CA ALA A 42 8.60 0.59 9.05
C ALA A 42 8.22 0.32 10.51
N ALA A 43 9.16 -0.27 11.27
CA ALA A 43 9.03 -0.45 12.72
C ALA A 43 8.79 0.88 13.46
N VAL A 44 9.35 1.98 12.93
CA VAL A 44 9.25 3.34 13.50
C VAL A 44 7.83 3.91 13.41
N LEU A 45 7.03 3.51 12.42
CA LEU A 45 5.69 4.07 12.17
C LEU A 45 4.55 3.21 12.76
N ARG A 46 4.85 2.10 13.44
CA ARG A 46 3.82 1.12 13.87
C ARG A 46 2.82 1.65 14.90
N GLY A 47 3.14 2.70 15.66
CA GLY A 47 2.18 3.33 16.58
C GLY A 47 1.16 4.23 15.87
N ASP A 48 1.52 4.74 14.69
CA ASP A 48 0.81 5.84 14.05
C ASP A 48 0.11 5.46 12.75
N VAL A 49 0.34 4.26 12.23
CA VAL A 49 -0.23 3.79 10.95
C VAL A 49 -1.32 2.75 11.19
N ALA A 50 -2.50 3.00 10.63
CA ALA A 50 -3.65 2.12 10.70
C ALA A 50 -3.70 1.12 9.54
N ALA A 51 -3.32 1.55 8.33
CA ALA A 51 -3.40 0.70 7.13
C ALA A 51 -2.34 1.04 6.09
N LEU A 52 -2.03 0.05 5.26
CA LEU A 52 -1.31 0.17 3.99
C LEU A 52 -2.31 0.00 2.85
N GLN A 53 -2.34 0.95 1.92
CA GLN A 53 -3.17 0.92 0.73
C GLN A 53 -2.32 0.93 -0.53
N ILE A 54 -2.79 0.21 -1.56
CA ILE A 54 -2.29 0.33 -2.92
C ILE A 54 -3.35 1.04 -3.75
N ARG A 55 -2.95 2.08 -4.48
CA ARG A 55 -3.85 2.88 -5.32
C ARG A 55 -3.41 2.84 -6.77
N ASN A 56 -4.37 2.83 -7.69
CA ASN A 56 -4.08 3.02 -9.11
C ASN A 56 -3.91 4.51 -9.46
N ALA A 57 -3.59 4.81 -10.72
CA ALA A 57 -3.42 6.18 -11.20
C ALA A 57 -4.68 7.08 -11.07
N ALA A 58 -5.86 6.50 -10.90
CA ALA A 58 -7.10 7.24 -10.62
C ALA A 58 -7.31 7.50 -9.12
N GLY A 59 -6.37 7.12 -8.26
CA GLY A 59 -6.48 7.21 -6.80
C GLY A 59 -7.38 6.14 -6.18
N THR A 60 -7.87 5.18 -6.96
CA THR A 60 -8.76 4.11 -6.46
C THR A 60 -7.96 3.10 -5.66
N VAL A 61 -8.41 2.77 -4.45
CA VAL A 61 -7.79 1.73 -3.62
C VAL A 61 -8.09 0.35 -4.21
N VAL A 62 -7.05 -0.30 -4.72
CA VAL A 62 -7.15 -1.66 -5.31
C VAL A 62 -6.81 -2.75 -4.31
N ALA A 63 -6.06 -2.41 -3.26
CA ALA A 63 -5.77 -3.33 -2.15
C ALA A 63 -5.55 -2.55 -0.86
N SER A 64 -5.92 -3.14 0.27
CA SER A 64 -5.72 -2.56 1.60
C SER A 64 -5.40 -3.65 2.62
N SER A 65 -4.51 -3.33 3.55
CA SER A 65 -4.16 -4.19 4.67
C SER A 65 -4.06 -3.37 5.93
N ASN A 66 -4.86 -3.74 6.94
CA ASN A 66 -4.76 -3.16 8.27
C ASN A 66 -3.47 -3.61 8.93
N LEU A 67 -2.81 -2.70 9.63
CA LEU A 67 -1.63 -3.04 10.41
C LEU A 67 -2.04 -3.41 11.84
N PRO A 68 -1.42 -4.43 12.45
CA PRO A 68 -1.65 -4.74 13.85
C PRO A 68 -1.24 -3.55 14.72
N ARG A 69 -2.12 -3.16 15.66
CA ARG A 69 -1.76 -2.20 16.71
C ARG A 69 -0.83 -2.92 17.69
N VAL A 70 0.30 -2.29 18.01
CA VAL A 70 1.24 -2.74 19.05
C VAL A 70 0.80 -2.25 20.42
#